data_AF-A0A659S2I8-F1
#
_entry.id   AF-A0A659S2I8-F1
#
_cell.length_a   1.000
_cell.length_b   1.000
_cell.length_c   1.000
_cell.angle_alpha   90.00
_cell.angle_beta   90.00
_cell.angle_gamma   90.00
#
_symmetry.space_group_name_H-M   'P 1'
#
loop_
_entity.id
_entity.type
_entity.pdbx_description
1 polymer ?
#
loop_
_entity_poly.entity_id
_entity_poly.type
_entity_poly.pdbx_seq_one_letter_code
_entity_poly.pdbx_strand_id
1 'polypeptide(L)' 'MLSKQIPLGIYEKALPAGECWLERLTLAKAQGFEFDEMSVDETHLALARLYWRREMR' A
#
# COMPACT_ATOMS: atom_id res chain seq x y z
N MET A 1 9.51 -19.64 23.12
CA MET A 1 10.39 -19.27 21.99
C MET A 1 9.97 -17.87 21.56
N LEU A 2 10.86 -16.88 21.59
CA LEU A 2 10.55 -15.62 20.91
C LEU A 2 10.69 -15.89 19.41
N SER A 3 9.56 -16.07 18.73
CA SER A 3 9.53 -16.04 17.27
C SER A 3 9.96 -14.65 16.82
N LYS A 4 11.07 -14.57 16.09
CA LYS A 4 11.49 -13.32 15.47
C LYS A 4 10.44 -12.97 14.40
N GLN A 5 9.67 -11.91 14.64
CA GLN A 5 8.72 -11.38 13.66
C GLN A 5 9.51 -10.97 12.41
N ILE A 6 9.10 -11.50 11.25
CA ILE A 6 9.64 -11.08 9.95
C ILE A 6 8.51 -10.32 9.26
N PRO A 7 8.63 -8.99 9.09
CA PRO A 7 7.60 -8.21 8.41
C PRO A 7 7.44 -8.69 6.97
N LEU A 8 6.26 -9.21 6.64
CA LEU A 8 5.89 -9.60 5.29
C LEU A 8 5.01 -8.50 4.68
N GLY A 9 5.45 -7.94 3.55
CA GLY A 9 4.72 -6.93 2.82
C GLY A 9 4.04 -7.47 1.57
N ILE A 10 3.13 -6.68 1.04
CA ILE A 10 2.49 -6.89 -0.26
C ILE A 10 2.77 -5.70 -1.18
N TYR A 11 2.97 -5.96 -2.47
CA TYR A 11 3.12 -4.91 -3.48
C TYR A 11 1.75 -4.36 -3.89
N GLU A 12 1.64 -3.05 -4.07
CA GLU A 12 0.38 -2.35 -4.37
C GLU A 12 -0.45 -3.02 -5.47
N LYS A 13 0.20 -3.44 -6.57
CA LYS A 13 -0.48 -3.99 -7.75
C LYS A 13 -0.98 -5.42 -7.58
N ALA A 14 -0.68 -6.06 -6.44
CA ALA A 14 -1.25 -7.36 -6.08
C ALA A 14 -2.66 -7.22 -5.44
N LEU A 15 -3.07 -6.00 -5.09
CA LEU A 15 -4.39 -5.68 -4.54
C LEU A 15 -5.29 -5.01 -5.60
N PRO A 16 -6.62 -5.03 -5.43
CA PRO A 16 -7.53 -4.31 -6.32
C PRO A 16 -7.15 -2.84 -6.49
N ALA A 17 -7.30 -2.34 -7.72
CA ALA A 17 -7.10 -0.93 -8.02
C ALA A 17 -8.21 -0.07 -7.38
N GLY A 18 -7.83 1.08 -6.82
CA GLY A 18 -8.73 2.04 -6.20
C GLY A 18 -7.93 3.22 -5.63
N GLU A 19 -8.57 4.37 -5.47
CA GLU A 19 -7.89 5.59 -4.98
C GLU A 19 -7.85 5.68 -3.44
N CYS A 20 -8.66 4.87 -2.73
CA CYS A 20 -8.75 4.91 -1.28
C CYS A 20 -7.66 4.04 -0.60
N TRP A 21 -6.61 4.68 -0.09
CA TRP A 21 -5.55 3.99 0.66
C TRP A 21 -6.04 3.30 1.93
N LEU A 22 -7.03 3.88 2.63
CA LEU A 22 -7.57 3.28 3.86
C LEU A 22 -8.18 1.90 3.61
N GLU A 23 -8.97 1.76 2.55
CA GLU A 23 -9.57 0.48 2.17
C GLU A 23 -8.51 -0.54 1.78
N ARG A 24 -7.51 -0.12 1.00
CA ARG A 24 -6.39 -0.98 0.60
C ARG A 24 -5.58 -1.48 1.80
N LEU A 25 -5.18 -0.59 2.71
CA LEU A 25 -4.43 -0.96 3.91
C LEU A 25 -5.26 -1.86 4.84
N THR A 26 -6.58 -1.64 4.91
CA THR A 26 -7.50 -2.52 5.65
C THR A 26 -7.52 -3.92 5.05
N LEU A 27 -7.56 -4.03 3.71
CA LEU A 27 -7.51 -5.30 3.00
C LEU A 27 -6.17 -6.01 3.20
N ALA A 28 -5.05 -5.31 3.07
CA ALA A 28 -3.71 -5.87 3.30
C ALA A 28 -3.58 -6.45 4.73
N LYS A 29 -4.06 -5.70 5.73
CA LYS A 29 -4.12 -6.15 7.13
C LYS A 29 -4.99 -7.39 7.30
N ALA A 30 -6.16 -7.44 6.66
CA ALA A 30 -7.05 -8.60 6.72
C ALA A 30 -6.43 -9.86 6.08
N GLN A 31 -5.50 -9.70 5.15
CA GLN A 31 -4.74 -10.79 4.52
C GLN A 31 -3.46 -11.18 5.26
N GLY A 32 -3.13 -10.49 6.37
CA GLY A 32 -1.97 -10.81 7.21
C GLY A 32 -0.65 -10.16 6.79
N PHE A 33 -0.69 -9.17 5.90
CA PHE A 33 0.49 -8.36 5.56
C PHE A 33 0.71 -7.25 6.58
N GLU A 34 1.99 -6.97 6.87
CA GLU A 34 2.39 -5.93 7.82
C GLU A 34 2.57 -4.56 7.16
N PHE A 35 2.83 -4.53 5.85
CA PHE A 35 2.94 -3.29 5.07
C PHE A 35 2.53 -3.47 3.61
N ASP A 36 2.20 -2.36 2.96
CA ASP A 36 1.96 -2.25 1.52
C ASP A 36 3.09 -1.42 0.89
N GLU A 37 3.68 -1.90 -0.20
CA GLU A 37 4.68 -1.17 -0.98
C GLU A 37 3.99 -0.40 -2.11
N MET A 38 3.88 0.92 -1.94
CA MET A 38 3.30 1.84 -2.92
C MET A 38 4.12 1.90 -4.22
N SER A 39 3.42 1.81 -5.36
CA SER A 39 3.97 2.02 -6.69
C SER A 39 3.94 3.51 -7.06
N VAL A 40 5.09 4.07 -7.41
CA VAL A 40 5.17 5.33 -8.18
C VAL A 40 5.83 4.99 -9.50
N ASP A 41 5.02 4.53 -10.46
CA ASP A 41 5.48 4.08 -11.77
C ASP A 41 5.28 5.17 -12.85
N GLU A 42 5.45 4.79 -14.12
CA GLU A 42 5.40 5.70 -15.27
C GLU A 42 3.97 6.19 -15.62
N THR A 43 2.93 5.70 -14.94
CA THR A 43 1.55 6.09 -15.24
C THR A 43 1.21 7.47 -14.66
N HIS A 44 0.39 8.24 -15.37
CA HIS A 44 -0.05 9.57 -14.91
C HIS A 44 -0.73 9.54 -13.55
N LEU A 45 -1.51 8.49 -13.26
CA LEU A 45 -2.17 8.31 -11.97
C LEU A 45 -1.18 8.07 -10.83
N ALA A 46 -0.13 7.28 -11.06
CA ALA A 46 0.91 7.04 -10.06
C ALA A 46 1.80 8.27 -9.85
N LEU A 47 2.19 8.96 -10.94
CA LEU A 47 2.99 10.18 -10.88
C LEU A 47 2.25 11.35 -10.21
N ALA A 48 0.92 11.42 -10.34
CA ALA A 48 0.11 12.45 -9.68
C ALA A 48 0.26 12.44 -8.14
N ARG A 49 0.64 11.30 -7.56
CA ARG A 49 0.86 11.12 -6.10
C ARG A 49 2.01 11.99 -5.58
N LEU A 50 2.98 12.34 -6.44
CA LEU A 50 4.08 13.24 -6.08
C LEU A 50 3.59 14.66 -5.72
N TYR A 51 2.39 15.03 -6.17
CA TYR A 51 1.78 16.33 -5.94
C TYR A 51 0.65 16.28 -4.91
N TRP A 52 0.54 15.18 -4.16
CA TRP A 52 -0.48 15.03 -3.12
C TRP A 52 -0.31 16.02 -1.98
N ARG A 53 -1.45 16.62 -1.60
CA ARG A 53 -1.54 17.38 -0.36
C ARG A 53 -1.53 16.42 0.83
N ARG A 54 -1.33 16.95 2.03
CA ARG A 54 -1.19 16.13 3.23
C ARG A 54 -2.45 15.31 3.55
N GLU A 55 -3.62 15.81 3.14
CA GLU A 55 -4.91 15.16 3.34
C GLU A 55 -5.15 13.96 2.40
N MET A 56 -4.35 13.83 1.35
CA MET A 56 -4.44 12.74 0.37
C MET A 56 -3.45 11.60 0.65
N ARG A 57 -2.55 11.80 1.62
CA ARG A 57 -1.52 10.83 2.05
C ARG A 57 -2.03 9.89 3.11
#